data_AF-A0A453NJS7-F1
#
_entry.id   AF-A0A453NJS7-F1
#
_cell.length_a   1.000
_cell.length_b   1.000
_cell.length_c   1.000
_cell.angle_alpha   90.00
_cell.angle_beta   90.00
_cell.angle_gamma   90.00
#
_symmetry.space_group_name_H-M   'P 1'
#
loop_
_entity.id
_entity.type
_entity.pdbx_description
1 polymer ?
#
loop_
_entity_poly.entity_id
_entity_poly.type
_entity_poly.pdbx_seq_one_letter_code
_entity_poly.pdbx_strand_id
1 'polypeptide(L)'
;KLLGSASSPIQIWKEKDCIEQSSTDIWLAVCTAVKSACSLANVAAEDVAGLGFAATCSLVAVDADGSPVSVSWSADARRNIIVWMDHRAVDQADRINARNSPVLQYCGGGVSPEMQAPKLLWVKENLQESWSMACRWMDLSDWLAYRATGDDTRSLCTTVCKWTYLGHAHMGQWRELDSRDMEACGWDEVFWEEIGLGDLVEGNRAKIG
;
A
#
# COMPACT_ATOMS: atom_id res chain seq x y z
N LYS A 1 -9.61 28.72 0.23
CA LYS A 1 -10.30 28.89 1.54
C LYS A 1 -10.76 27.51 2.00
N LEU A 2 -10.52 27.13 3.25
CA LEU A 2 -11.10 25.89 3.84
C LEU A 2 -12.58 26.16 4.17
N LEU A 3 -13.50 25.35 3.63
CA LEU A 3 -14.95 25.54 3.80
C LEU A 3 -15.53 24.72 4.96
N GLY A 4 -14.99 23.54 5.22
CA GLY A 4 -15.38 22.67 6.33
C GLY A 4 -14.29 21.64 6.60
N SER A 5 -14.24 21.15 7.84
CA SER A 5 -13.35 20.08 8.28
C SER A 5 -14.05 19.27 9.35
N ALA A 6 -13.89 17.95 9.30
CA ALA A 6 -14.43 17.03 10.28
C ALA A 6 -13.53 15.79 10.37
N SER A 7 -13.65 15.05 11.46
CA SER A 7 -12.93 13.82 11.70
C SER A 7 -13.87 12.77 12.28
N SER A 8 -13.52 11.50 12.10
CA SER A 8 -14.18 10.36 12.72
C SER A 8 -13.09 9.45 13.29
N PRO A 9 -13.27 8.91 14.51
CA PRO A 9 -12.32 7.95 15.06
C PRO A 9 -12.29 6.68 14.21
N ILE A 10 -11.14 5.99 14.24
CA ILE A 10 -10.91 4.70 13.59
C ILE A 10 -10.34 3.73 14.62
N GLN A 11 -10.69 2.45 14.49
CA GLN A 11 -10.23 1.39 15.37
C GLN A 11 -8.78 1.00 15.06
N ILE A 12 -8.01 0.71 16.12
CA ILE A 12 -6.64 0.17 16.04
C ILE A 12 -6.55 -1.03 16.98
N TRP A 13 -6.01 -2.14 16.48
CA TRP A 13 -5.57 -3.26 17.31
C TRP A 13 -4.06 -3.22 17.42
N LYS A 14 -3.54 -3.35 18.64
CA LYS A 14 -2.09 -3.35 18.91
C LYS A 14 -1.72 -4.51 19.82
N GLU A 15 -0.84 -5.38 19.33
CA GLU A 15 -0.30 -6.52 20.05
C GLU A 15 1.21 -6.58 19.80
N LYS A 16 2.01 -6.18 20.80
CA LYS A 16 3.48 -6.00 20.64
C LYS A 16 3.80 -5.10 19.44
N ASP A 17 4.52 -5.63 18.46
CA ASP A 17 4.95 -4.96 17.23
C ASP A 17 3.93 -5.07 16.10
N CYS A 18 2.87 -5.88 16.29
CA CYS A 18 1.77 -6.05 15.36
C CYS A 18 0.70 -4.98 15.60
N ILE A 19 0.50 -4.09 14.62
CA ILE A 19 -0.47 -3.00 14.66
C ILE A 19 -1.34 -3.07 13.41
N GLU A 20 -2.64 -3.19 13.62
CA GLU A 20 -3.60 -3.54 12.57
C GLU A 20 -4.83 -2.64 12.61
N GLN A 21 -5.44 -2.47 11.44
CA GLN A 21 -6.68 -1.73 11.25
C GLN A 21 -7.65 -2.48 10.32
N SER A 22 -8.86 -1.93 10.21
CA SER A 22 -9.89 -2.45 9.33
C SER A 22 -10.15 -1.49 8.19
N SER A 23 -10.07 -1.97 6.96
CA SER A 23 -10.37 -1.16 5.79
C SER A 23 -11.85 -0.76 5.76
N THR A 24 -12.76 -1.65 6.20
CA THR A 24 -14.19 -1.37 6.34
C THR A 24 -14.47 -0.26 7.35
N ASP A 25 -13.83 -0.30 8.52
CA ASP A 25 -13.97 0.73 9.55
C ASP A 25 -13.48 2.09 9.05
N ILE A 26 -12.27 2.13 8.45
CA ILE A 26 -11.70 3.36 7.87
C ILE A 26 -12.62 3.94 6.79
N TRP A 27 -13.17 3.11 5.91
CA TRP A 27 -14.10 3.57 4.88
C TRP A 27 -15.35 4.22 5.47
N LEU A 28 -15.96 3.60 6.48
CA LEU A 28 -17.13 4.15 7.17
C LEU A 28 -16.81 5.46 7.90
N ALA A 29 -15.63 5.54 8.54
CA ALA A 29 -15.15 6.75 9.20
C ALA A 29 -14.91 7.89 8.20
N VAL A 30 -14.32 7.60 7.03
CA VAL A 30 -14.14 8.56 5.94
C VAL A 30 -15.50 9.06 5.43
N CYS A 31 -16.45 8.17 5.16
CA CYS A 31 -17.81 8.56 4.75
C CYS A 31 -18.48 9.48 5.79
N THR A 32 -18.32 9.18 7.07
CA THR A 32 -18.88 9.97 8.18
C THR A 32 -18.24 11.35 8.25
N ALA A 33 -16.90 11.42 8.17
CA ALA A 33 -16.16 12.67 8.20
C ALA A 33 -16.49 13.56 6.98
N VAL A 34 -16.53 12.99 5.77
CA VAL A 34 -16.85 13.75 4.54
C VAL A 34 -18.25 14.34 4.61
N LYS A 35 -19.27 13.54 4.98
CA LYS A 35 -20.65 14.04 5.15
C LYS A 35 -20.74 15.17 6.17
N SER A 36 -20.02 15.03 7.28
CA SER A 36 -19.97 16.05 8.34
C SER A 36 -19.28 17.33 7.87
N ALA A 37 -18.18 17.22 7.13
CA ALA A 37 -17.47 18.37 6.57
C ALA A 37 -18.33 19.13 5.55
N CYS A 38 -19.05 18.43 4.66
CA CYS A 38 -19.99 19.04 3.72
C CYS A 38 -21.14 19.76 4.45
N SER A 39 -21.70 19.15 5.49
CA SER A 39 -22.75 19.77 6.31
C SER A 39 -22.27 21.04 7.00
N LEU A 40 -21.06 21.03 7.58
CA LEU A 40 -20.46 22.22 8.22
C LEU A 40 -20.14 23.32 7.21
N ALA A 41 -19.74 22.94 6.00
CA ALA A 41 -19.44 23.86 4.91
C ALA A 41 -20.71 24.41 4.22
N ASN A 42 -21.88 23.84 4.48
CA ASN A 42 -23.12 24.07 3.75
C ASN A 42 -22.93 23.92 2.22
N VAL A 43 -22.22 22.86 1.82
CA VAL A 43 -21.93 22.51 0.42
C VAL A 43 -22.74 21.26 0.08
N ALA A 44 -23.50 21.31 -1.02
CA ALA A 44 -24.24 20.16 -1.51
C ALA A 44 -23.27 19.14 -2.14
N ALA A 45 -23.61 17.85 -2.11
CA ALA A 45 -22.71 16.81 -2.61
C ALA A 45 -22.44 16.95 -4.11
N GLU A 46 -23.45 17.39 -4.86
CA GLU A 46 -23.41 17.69 -6.29
C GLU A 46 -22.46 18.85 -6.66
N ASP A 47 -22.14 19.73 -5.70
CA ASP A 47 -21.19 20.83 -5.92
C ASP A 47 -19.72 20.37 -5.77
N VAL A 48 -19.48 19.14 -5.31
CA VAL A 48 -18.15 18.57 -5.13
C VAL A 48 -17.66 17.97 -6.45
N ALA A 49 -16.78 18.71 -7.14
CA ALA A 49 -16.24 18.30 -8.44
C ALA A 49 -15.18 17.17 -8.37
N GLY A 50 -14.61 16.89 -7.20
CA GLY A 50 -13.55 15.89 -7.06
C GLY A 50 -13.22 15.52 -5.63
N LEU A 51 -12.55 14.37 -5.48
CA LEU A 51 -12.13 13.81 -4.20
C LEU A 51 -10.67 13.32 -4.31
N GLY A 52 -9.89 13.55 -3.25
CA GLY A 52 -8.51 13.07 -3.16
C GLY A 52 -8.28 12.35 -1.85
N PHE A 53 -7.50 11.27 -1.89
CA PHE A 53 -7.18 10.45 -0.73
C PHE A 53 -5.69 10.54 -0.40
N ALA A 54 -5.37 10.74 0.87
CA ALA A 54 -4.03 10.66 1.39
C ALA A 54 -4.07 9.81 2.66
N ALA A 55 -3.15 8.85 2.77
CA ALA A 55 -3.10 7.92 3.89
C ALA A 55 -1.64 7.56 4.21
N THR A 56 -1.42 7.13 5.45
CA THR A 56 -0.14 6.59 5.91
C THR A 56 0.19 5.26 5.21
N CYS A 57 1.47 4.93 5.05
CA CYS A 57 1.98 3.72 4.38
C CYS A 57 1.47 2.42 5.02
N SER A 58 0.28 1.99 4.62
CA SER A 58 -0.44 0.87 5.23
C SER A 58 -0.84 -0.11 4.13
N LEU A 59 -0.61 -1.40 4.38
CA LEU A 59 -0.86 -2.47 3.43
C LEU A 59 -2.27 -3.01 3.65
N VAL A 60 -3.14 -2.93 2.65
CA VAL A 60 -4.51 -3.48 2.67
C VAL A 60 -4.54 -4.80 1.90
N ALA A 61 -5.19 -5.82 2.48
CA ALA A 61 -5.41 -7.12 1.85
C ALA A 61 -6.91 -7.33 1.54
N VAL A 62 -7.21 -7.68 0.29
CA VAL A 62 -8.56 -8.07 -0.14
C VAL A 62 -8.55 -9.24 -1.14
N ASP A 63 -9.66 -9.97 -1.21
CA ASP A 63 -9.87 -11.06 -2.16
C ASP A 63 -10.36 -10.56 -3.54
N ALA A 64 -10.75 -11.50 -4.40
CA ALA A 64 -11.20 -11.20 -5.77
C ALA A 64 -12.44 -10.31 -5.81
N ASP A 65 -13.34 -10.48 -4.83
CA ASP A 65 -14.60 -9.74 -4.68
C ASP A 65 -14.42 -8.42 -3.91
N GLY A 66 -13.20 -8.13 -3.46
CA GLY A 66 -12.87 -6.95 -2.67
C GLY A 66 -13.21 -7.10 -1.19
N SER A 67 -13.49 -8.31 -0.72
CA SER A 67 -13.75 -8.60 0.69
C SER A 67 -12.45 -8.60 1.50
N PRO A 68 -12.46 -8.18 2.78
CA PRO A 68 -11.27 -8.15 3.63
C PRO A 68 -10.63 -9.53 3.82
N VAL A 69 -9.30 -9.61 3.67
CA VAL A 69 -8.50 -10.80 3.99
C VAL A 69 -7.65 -10.52 5.22
N SER A 70 -7.71 -11.38 6.24
CA SER A 70 -6.98 -11.16 7.50
C SER A 70 -5.47 -11.07 7.28
N VAL A 71 -4.81 -10.11 7.92
CA VAL A 71 -3.34 -10.03 8.06
C VAL A 71 -2.89 -10.28 9.51
N SER A 72 -3.75 -10.95 10.28
CA SER A 72 -3.60 -11.18 11.72
C SER A 72 -3.54 -12.67 12.04
N TRP A 73 -2.75 -13.05 13.05
CA TRP A 73 -2.74 -14.39 13.65
C TRP A 73 -4.09 -14.83 14.20
N SER A 74 -4.96 -13.87 14.54
CA SER A 74 -6.31 -14.14 15.01
C SER A 74 -7.26 -14.68 13.92
N ALA A 75 -6.84 -14.62 12.65
CA ALA A 75 -7.67 -14.90 11.47
C ALA A 75 -8.94 -14.03 11.37
N ASP A 76 -9.07 -12.98 12.18
CA ASP A 76 -10.19 -12.04 12.08
C ASP A 76 -10.06 -11.22 10.79
N ALA A 77 -10.94 -11.50 9.82
CA ALA A 77 -10.97 -10.82 8.52
C ALA A 77 -11.11 -9.29 8.63
N ARG A 78 -11.62 -8.76 9.75
CA ARG A 78 -11.68 -7.31 9.97
C ARG A 78 -10.30 -6.68 10.11
N ARG A 79 -9.29 -7.44 10.54
CA ARG A 79 -7.91 -6.99 10.73
C ARG A 79 -7.13 -7.24 9.43
N ASN A 80 -7.44 -6.46 8.40
CA ASN A 80 -6.91 -6.62 7.04
C ASN A 80 -5.96 -5.49 6.59
N ILE A 81 -5.49 -4.68 7.53
CA ILE A 81 -4.49 -3.63 7.28
C ILE A 81 -3.29 -3.81 8.19
N ILE A 82 -2.08 -3.86 7.62
CA ILE A 82 -0.81 -3.69 8.35
C ILE A 82 -0.41 -2.21 8.27
N VAL A 83 -0.40 -1.50 9.40
CA VAL A 83 -0.19 -0.03 9.39
C VAL A 83 1.28 0.37 9.26
N TRP A 84 1.53 1.67 9.08
CA TRP A 84 2.89 2.22 8.95
C TRP A 84 3.77 2.02 10.19
N MET A 85 3.21 2.11 11.39
CA MET A 85 3.94 1.94 12.66
C MET A 85 4.15 0.47 13.07
N ASP A 86 3.75 -0.48 12.22
CA ASP A 86 3.94 -1.90 12.46
C ASP A 86 5.38 -2.32 12.14
N HIS A 87 6.05 -2.98 13.09
CA HIS A 87 7.44 -3.41 12.97
C HIS A 87 7.60 -4.93 12.98
N ARG A 88 6.54 -5.70 12.65
CA ARG A 88 6.63 -7.17 12.57
C ARG A 88 7.60 -7.66 11.49
N ALA A 89 7.88 -6.83 10.48
CA ALA A 89 8.64 -7.18 9.29
C ALA A 89 10.12 -6.73 9.33
N VAL A 90 10.69 -6.51 10.52
CA VAL A 90 12.10 -6.08 10.68
C VAL A 90 13.06 -7.09 10.05
N ASP A 91 12.92 -8.38 10.36
CA ASP A 91 13.79 -9.44 9.82
C ASP A 91 13.71 -9.55 8.29
N GLN A 92 12.53 -9.28 7.71
CA GLN A 92 12.32 -9.26 6.27
C GLN A 92 13.01 -8.05 5.64
N ALA A 93 12.88 -6.86 6.26
CA ALA A 93 13.54 -5.65 5.79
C ALA A 93 15.07 -5.80 5.80
N ASP A 94 15.65 -6.35 6.87
CA ASP A 94 17.08 -6.59 6.98
C ASP A 94 17.58 -7.57 5.91
N ARG A 95 16.83 -8.65 5.64
CA ARG A 95 17.17 -9.61 4.57
C ARG A 95 17.08 -9.00 3.18
N ILE A 96 16.09 -8.15 2.92
CA ILE A 96 15.97 -7.43 1.63
C ILE A 96 17.16 -6.48 1.47
N ASN A 97 17.49 -5.70 2.50
CA ASN A 97 18.59 -4.75 2.47
C ASN A 97 19.96 -5.42 2.28
N ALA A 98 20.16 -6.61 2.87
CA ALA A 98 21.40 -7.38 2.72
C ALA A 98 21.69 -7.81 1.27
N ARG A 99 20.69 -7.81 0.36
CA ARG A 99 20.88 -8.10 -1.06
C ARG A 99 21.65 -7.01 -1.80
N ASN A 100 21.67 -5.78 -1.28
CA ASN A 100 22.34 -4.63 -1.93
C ASN A 100 21.92 -4.44 -3.40
N SER A 101 20.64 -4.67 -3.72
CA SER A 101 20.11 -4.52 -5.08
C SER A 101 20.18 -3.05 -5.54
N PRO A 102 20.52 -2.78 -6.82
CA PRO A 102 20.46 -1.43 -7.39
C PRO A 102 19.10 -0.75 -7.25
N VAL A 103 18.00 -1.53 -7.22
CA VAL A 103 16.63 -1.02 -7.01
C VAL A 103 16.53 -0.20 -5.72
N LEU A 104 17.24 -0.60 -4.67
CA LEU A 104 17.20 0.07 -3.36
C LEU A 104 17.75 1.50 -3.42
N GLN A 105 18.59 1.85 -4.40
CA GLN A 105 19.10 3.21 -4.59
C GLN A 105 17.96 4.21 -4.86
N TYR A 106 16.87 3.75 -5.47
CA TYR A 106 15.68 4.56 -5.74
C TYR A 106 14.75 4.69 -4.52
N CYS A 107 15.07 4.02 -3.41
CA CYS A 107 14.37 4.11 -2.13
C CYS A 107 15.27 4.67 -1.01
N GLY A 108 16.33 5.41 -1.36
CA GLY A 108 17.25 6.00 -0.37
C GLY A 108 18.31 5.01 0.17
N GLY A 109 18.55 3.91 -0.54
CA GLY A 109 19.59 2.93 -0.23
C GLY A 109 19.09 1.68 0.51
N GLY A 110 17.80 1.61 0.87
CA GLY A 110 17.22 0.45 1.53
C GLY A 110 15.71 0.61 1.75
N VAL A 111 15.08 -0.46 2.22
CA VAL A 111 13.68 -0.47 2.65
C VAL A 111 13.58 -0.50 4.18
N SER A 112 12.51 0.09 4.72
CA SER A 112 12.15 -0.03 6.14
C SER A 112 11.06 -1.10 6.32
N PRO A 113 10.87 -1.68 7.53
CA PRO A 113 9.76 -2.61 7.80
C PRO A 113 8.37 -1.99 7.56
N GLU A 114 8.30 -0.66 7.45
CA GLU A 114 7.06 0.08 7.23
C GLU A 114 6.64 0.12 5.75
N MET A 115 7.55 -0.24 4.84
CA MET A 115 7.31 -0.33 3.40
C MET A 115 6.62 -1.64 3.00
N GLN A 116 6.17 -1.70 1.75
CA GLN A 116 5.22 -2.72 1.31
C GLN A 116 5.89 -4.08 1.08
N ALA A 117 7.09 -4.11 0.47
CA ALA A 117 7.81 -5.35 0.21
C ALA A 117 8.15 -6.16 1.49
N PRO A 118 8.71 -5.58 2.58
CA PRO A 118 8.91 -6.31 3.82
C PRO A 118 7.61 -6.86 4.43
N LYS A 119 6.53 -6.07 4.42
CA LYS A 119 5.21 -6.50 4.94
C LYS A 119 4.64 -7.68 4.16
N LEU A 120 4.73 -7.63 2.83
CA LEU A 120 4.29 -8.71 1.95
C LEU A 120 5.09 -9.99 2.20
N LEU A 121 6.42 -9.89 2.29
CA LEU A 121 7.27 -11.03 2.58
C LEU A 121 6.93 -11.64 3.95
N TRP A 122 6.65 -10.80 4.95
CA TRP A 122 6.24 -11.28 6.26
C TRP A 122 4.92 -12.06 6.18
N VAL A 123 3.90 -11.52 5.49
CA VAL A 123 2.62 -12.22 5.33
C VAL A 123 2.80 -13.55 4.60
N LYS A 124 3.59 -13.57 3.53
CA LYS A 124 3.87 -14.80 2.77
C LYS A 124 4.50 -15.90 3.64
N GLU A 125 5.42 -15.53 4.52
CA GLU A 125 6.15 -16.46 5.39
C GLU A 125 5.35 -16.89 6.63
N ASN A 126 4.42 -16.06 7.10
CA ASN A 126 3.76 -16.27 8.40
C ASN A 126 2.27 -16.59 8.30
N LEU A 127 1.60 -16.15 7.23
CA LEU A 127 0.15 -16.26 7.04
C LEU A 127 -0.17 -16.83 5.65
N GLN A 128 0.26 -18.07 5.38
CA GLN A 128 0.12 -18.71 4.06
C GLN A 128 -1.33 -18.79 3.58
N GLU A 129 -2.27 -19.04 4.49
CA GLU A 129 -3.70 -19.07 4.15
C GLU A 129 -4.18 -17.71 3.64
N SER A 130 -3.89 -16.63 4.36
CA SER A 130 -4.18 -15.26 3.92
C SER A 130 -3.49 -14.91 2.61
N TRP A 131 -2.23 -15.31 2.43
CA TRP A 131 -1.49 -15.11 1.18
C TRP A 131 -2.19 -15.76 -0.02
N SER A 132 -2.72 -16.97 0.17
CA SER A 132 -3.45 -17.69 -0.86
C SER A 132 -4.81 -17.07 -1.20
N MET A 133 -5.51 -16.50 -0.20
CA MET A 133 -6.81 -15.87 -0.38
C MET A 133 -6.73 -14.44 -0.95
N ALA A 134 -5.66 -13.71 -0.66
CA ALA A 134 -5.49 -12.34 -1.14
C ALA A 134 -5.28 -12.31 -2.66
N CYS A 135 -6.18 -11.57 -3.33
CA CYS A 135 -6.09 -11.30 -4.76
C CYS A 135 -5.60 -9.88 -5.04
N ARG A 136 -5.70 -8.96 -4.08
CA ARG A 136 -5.14 -7.61 -4.21
C ARG A 136 -4.46 -7.17 -2.92
N TRP A 137 -3.26 -6.62 -3.11
CA TRP A 137 -2.46 -5.93 -2.12
C TRP A 137 -2.36 -4.46 -2.54
N MET A 138 -2.77 -3.55 -1.66
CA MET A 138 -2.89 -2.14 -2.01
C MET A 138 -2.35 -1.27 -0.89
N ASP A 139 -1.78 -0.12 -1.22
CA ASP A 139 -1.61 0.93 -0.23
C ASP A 139 -2.98 1.48 0.16
N LEU A 140 -3.15 1.91 1.41
CA LEU A 140 -4.42 2.44 1.90
C LEU A 140 -4.94 3.62 1.07
N SER A 141 -4.09 4.52 0.56
CA SER A 141 -4.56 5.60 -0.31
C SER A 141 -5.19 5.09 -1.59
N ASP A 142 -4.56 4.07 -2.18
CA ASP A 142 -4.96 3.50 -3.47
C ASP A 142 -6.21 2.63 -3.29
N TRP A 143 -6.31 1.91 -2.17
CA TRP A 143 -7.52 1.19 -1.78
C TRP A 143 -8.72 2.11 -1.60
N LEU A 144 -8.54 3.28 -0.96
CA LEU A 144 -9.62 4.26 -0.79
C LEU A 144 -10.10 4.82 -2.14
N ALA A 145 -9.16 5.10 -3.05
CA ALA A 145 -9.50 5.52 -4.41
C ALA A 145 -10.29 4.43 -5.16
N TYR A 146 -9.77 3.19 -5.17
CA TYR A 146 -10.45 2.03 -5.76
C TYR A 146 -11.85 1.81 -5.18
N ARG A 147 -12.01 1.91 -3.86
CA ARG A 147 -13.32 1.77 -3.20
C ARG A 147 -14.32 2.86 -3.58
N ALA A 148 -13.84 4.05 -3.92
CA ALA A 148 -14.67 5.17 -4.33
C ALA A 148 -15.06 5.11 -5.82
N THR A 149 -14.23 4.54 -6.69
CA THR A 149 -14.37 4.63 -8.15
C THR A 149 -14.57 3.29 -8.85
N GLY A 150 -14.15 2.18 -8.26
CA GLY A 150 -14.00 0.88 -8.92
C GLY A 150 -12.80 0.79 -9.87
N ASP A 151 -12.00 1.85 -10.00
CA ASP A 151 -10.82 1.91 -10.86
C ASP A 151 -9.59 1.38 -10.12
N ASP A 152 -8.94 0.37 -10.71
CA ASP A 152 -7.81 -0.34 -10.10
C ASP A 152 -6.44 0.35 -10.38
N THR A 153 -6.44 1.56 -10.93
CA THR A 153 -5.21 2.33 -11.20
C THR A 153 -4.47 2.68 -9.90
N ARG A 154 -3.14 2.55 -9.91
CA ARG A 154 -2.27 2.88 -8.77
C ARG A 154 -1.65 4.27 -8.89
N SER A 155 -1.44 4.91 -7.75
CA SER A 155 -0.75 6.20 -7.70
C SER A 155 0.75 6.00 -7.92
N LEU A 156 1.32 6.68 -8.92
CA LEU A 156 2.76 6.65 -9.18
C LEU A 156 3.58 7.10 -7.95
N CYS A 157 3.07 8.08 -7.20
CA CYS A 157 3.70 8.53 -5.96
C CYS A 157 3.76 7.40 -4.93
N THR A 158 2.65 6.69 -4.74
CA THR A 158 2.57 5.56 -3.82
C THR A 158 3.53 4.45 -4.25
N THR A 159 3.48 4.03 -5.51
CA THR A 159 4.27 2.90 -6.00
C THR A 159 5.77 3.19 -5.96
N VAL A 160 6.21 4.38 -6.39
CA VAL A 160 7.62 4.77 -6.36
C VAL A 160 8.14 4.88 -4.91
N CYS A 161 7.39 5.54 -4.03
CA CYS A 161 7.89 5.80 -2.67
C CYS A 161 7.79 4.60 -1.73
N LYS A 162 6.93 3.61 -2.00
CA LYS A 162 6.57 2.57 -1.02
C LYS A 162 6.66 1.14 -1.56
N TRP A 163 6.69 0.96 -2.88
CA TRP A 163 6.64 -0.34 -3.55
C TRP A 163 7.85 -0.64 -4.42
N THR A 164 8.96 0.09 -4.26
CA THR A 164 10.19 -0.11 -5.08
C THR A 164 9.95 -0.04 -6.59
N TYR A 165 8.91 0.71 -7.02
CA TYR A 165 8.58 0.86 -8.42
C TYR A 165 9.54 1.85 -9.08
N LEU A 166 10.14 1.44 -10.20
CA LEU A 166 11.07 2.23 -10.99
C LEU A 166 10.31 3.15 -11.94
N GLY A 167 9.95 4.34 -11.44
CA GLY A 167 9.20 5.35 -12.21
C GLY A 167 10.05 6.25 -13.10
N HIS A 168 11.37 6.10 -13.07
CA HIS A 168 12.31 7.03 -13.68
C HIS A 168 12.25 7.04 -15.22
N ALA A 169 11.94 5.92 -15.85
CA ALA A 169 11.80 5.81 -17.31
C ALA A 169 10.66 6.66 -17.89
N HIS A 170 9.65 7.04 -17.09
CA HIS A 170 8.57 7.95 -17.52
C HIS A 170 9.02 9.41 -17.65
N MET A 171 10.21 9.77 -17.14
CA MET A 171 10.68 11.15 -17.09
C MET A 171 11.53 11.60 -18.29
N GLY A 172 11.68 10.79 -19.33
CA GLY A 172 12.18 11.20 -20.67
C GLY A 172 13.56 11.91 -20.75
N GLN A 173 14.25 12.10 -19.64
CA GLN A 173 15.50 12.87 -19.53
C GLN A 173 16.45 12.21 -18.53
N TRP A 174 16.89 10.99 -18.81
CA TRP A 174 18.05 10.44 -18.11
C TRP A 174 19.30 10.69 -18.94
N ARG A 175 20.19 11.52 -18.42
CA ARG A 175 21.52 11.75 -18.99
C ARG A 175 22.39 10.54 -18.63
N GLU A 176 23.00 9.93 -19.64
CA GLU A 176 23.82 8.69 -19.64
C GLU A 176 25.02 8.64 -18.68
N LEU A 177 25.19 9.59 -17.74
CA LEU A 177 26.47 9.81 -17.07
C LEU A 177 26.54 9.47 -15.57
N ASP A 178 25.44 9.08 -14.90
CA ASP A 178 25.51 8.92 -13.42
C ASP A 178 24.65 7.82 -12.76
N SER A 179 24.08 6.88 -13.51
CA SER A 179 23.39 5.74 -12.89
C SER A 179 23.75 4.46 -13.64
N ARG A 180 24.15 3.41 -12.91
CA ARG A 180 24.26 2.06 -13.48
C ARG A 180 22.94 1.74 -14.15
N ASP A 181 22.98 1.63 -15.47
CA ASP A 181 21.81 1.60 -16.34
C ASP A 181 20.83 0.51 -15.90
N MET A 182 19.70 0.93 -15.34
CA MET A 182 18.51 0.11 -15.35
C MET A 182 17.54 0.70 -16.36
N GLU A 183 17.52 0.07 -17.54
CA GLU A 183 16.51 0.28 -18.59
C GLU A 183 15.09 -0.11 -18.09
N ALA A 184 14.99 -0.82 -16.97
CA ALA A 184 13.74 -1.33 -16.43
C ALA A 184 12.81 -0.20 -15.95
N CYS A 185 11.58 -0.24 -16.45
CA CYS A 185 10.45 0.56 -16.00
C CYS A 185 9.49 -0.35 -15.22
N GLY A 186 9.05 0.10 -14.05
CA GLY A 186 8.12 -0.63 -13.21
C GLY A 186 8.76 -1.47 -12.12
N TRP A 187 8.15 -2.59 -11.74
CA TRP A 187 8.75 -3.51 -10.78
C TRP A 187 9.81 -4.37 -11.46
N ASP A 188 11.03 -4.29 -10.95
CA ASP A 188 12.13 -5.13 -11.43
C ASP A 188 11.89 -6.59 -11.03
N GLU A 189 11.62 -7.45 -12.00
CA GLU A 189 11.22 -8.84 -11.76
C GLU A 189 12.33 -9.64 -11.06
N VAL A 190 13.59 -9.39 -11.42
CA VAL A 190 14.75 -10.06 -10.82
C VAL A 190 14.82 -9.74 -9.33
N PHE A 191 14.70 -8.46 -8.96
CA PHE A 191 14.67 -8.03 -7.56
C PHE A 191 13.51 -8.68 -6.80
N TRP A 192 12.30 -8.69 -7.37
CA TRP A 192 11.13 -9.29 -6.71
C TRP A 192 11.27 -10.81 -6.55
N GLU A 193 11.90 -11.50 -7.49
CA GLU A 193 12.25 -12.91 -7.38
C GLU A 193 13.31 -13.15 -6.28
N GLU A 194 14.38 -12.35 -6.25
CA GLU A 194 15.49 -12.46 -5.28
C GLU A 194 15.06 -12.26 -3.81
N ILE A 195 14.05 -11.41 -3.58
CA ILE A 195 13.47 -11.18 -2.26
C ILE A 195 12.35 -12.18 -1.92
N GLY A 196 12.05 -13.13 -2.81
CA GLY A 196 11.06 -14.17 -2.58
C GLY A 196 9.60 -13.73 -2.79
N LEU A 197 9.36 -12.68 -3.58
CA LEU A 197 8.04 -12.15 -3.95
C LEU A 197 7.76 -12.25 -5.47
N GLY A 198 8.46 -13.13 -6.18
CA GLY A 198 8.31 -13.31 -7.63
C GLY A 198 6.87 -13.65 -8.08
N ASP A 199 6.11 -14.35 -7.24
CA ASP A 199 4.71 -14.69 -7.48
C ASP A 199 3.76 -13.49 -7.55
N LEU A 200 4.18 -12.31 -7.08
CA LEU A 200 3.39 -11.07 -7.22
C LEU A 200 3.64 -10.36 -8.55
N VAL A 201 4.77 -10.61 -9.21
CA VAL A 201 5.05 -10.05 -10.54
C VAL A 201 4.63 -10.99 -11.66
N GLU A 202 4.53 -12.29 -11.38
CA GLU A 202 3.86 -13.28 -12.23
C GLU A 202 2.40 -12.87 -12.52
N GLY A 203 1.91 -13.12 -13.74
CA GLY A 203 0.53 -12.78 -14.12
C GLY A 203 0.29 -11.28 -14.35
N ASN A 204 1.29 -10.57 -14.88
CA ASN A 204 1.22 -9.14 -15.21
C ASN A 204 0.91 -8.26 -13.99
N ARG A 205 1.50 -8.59 -12.83
CA ARG A 205 1.43 -7.79 -11.59
C ARG A 205 0.00 -7.55 -11.06
N ALA A 206 -0.96 -8.36 -11.49
CA ALA A 206 -2.39 -8.15 -11.21
C ALA A 206 -2.73 -8.05 -9.72
N LYS A 207 -1.93 -8.69 -8.84
CA LYS A 207 -2.14 -8.62 -7.38
C LYS A 207 -1.70 -7.29 -6.75
N ILE A 208 -0.80 -6.55 -7.39
CA ILE A 208 -0.23 -5.29 -6.85
C ILE A 208 -0.62 -4.05 -7.70
N GLY A 209 -1.09 -4.28 -8.93
CA GLY A 209 -1.64 -3.26 -9.85
C GLY A 209 -0.69 -2.94 -10.99
#